data_AF-A0A9D7K257-F1
#
_entry.id   AF-A0A9D7K257-F1
#
_cell.length_a   1.000
_cell.length_b   1.000
_cell.length_c   1.000
_cell.angle_alpha   90.00
_cell.angle_beta   90.00
_cell.angle_gamma   90.00
#
_symmetry.space_group_name_H-M   'P 1'
#
loop_
_entity.id
_entity.type
_entity.pdbx_description
1 polymer ?
#
loop_
_entity_poly.entity_id
_entity_poly.type
_entity_poly.pdbx_seq_one_letter_code
_entity_poly.pdbx_strand_id
1 'polypeptide(L)'
;MADTLTRLSPDVCVLYGDRGEVLAAAIAATSLGIPIAHLQGGDLSGSVDEQVRHAGDKACPVALSVTESSGQRIRSMGEESWRARCGR
;
A
#
# COMPACT_ATOMS: atom_id res chain seq x y z
N MET A 1 6.13 13.03 -9.08
CA MET A 1 5.82 12.60 -7.69
C MET A 1 7.04 12.75 -6.79
N ALA A 2 8.18 12.12 -7.11
CA ALA A 2 9.42 12.20 -6.32
C ALA A 2 9.83 13.64 -5.95
N ASP A 3 9.95 14.55 -6.93
CA ASP A 3 10.31 15.96 -6.65
C ASP A 3 9.37 16.64 -5.66
N THR A 4 8.06 16.32 -5.73
CA THR A 4 7.07 16.87 -4.82
C THR A 4 7.25 16.31 -3.41
N LEU A 5 7.46 15.00 -3.27
CA LEU A 5 7.72 14.37 -1.98
C LEU A 5 9.02 14.88 -1.35
N THR A 6 10.09 15.06 -2.14
CA THR A 6 11.35 15.65 -1.67
C THR A 6 11.15 17.06 -1.13
N ARG A 7 10.36 17.90 -1.81
CA ARG A 7 10.08 19.27 -1.34
C ARG A 7 9.19 19.31 -0.10
N LEU A 8 8.19 18.44 -0.02
CA LEU A 8 7.25 18.39 1.10
C LEU A 8 7.85 17.73 2.34
N SER A 9 8.80 16.80 2.15
CA SER A 9 9.44 16.01 3.20
C SER A 9 8.45 15.44 4.24
N PRO A 10 7.39 14.73 3.81
CA PRO A 10 6.38 14.24 4.74
C PRO A 10 6.94 13.12 5.63
N ASP A 11 6.48 13.07 6.88
CA ASP A 11 6.81 11.98 7.80
C ASP A 11 6.16 10.64 7.38
N VAL A 12 5.04 10.71 6.66
CA VAL A 12 4.29 9.54 6.17
C VAL A 12 3.50 9.88 4.90
N CYS A 13 3.42 8.93 3.98
CA CYS A 13 2.48 8.96 2.85
C CYS A 13 1.29 8.05 3.12
N VAL A 14 0.08 8.58 2.98
CA VAL A 14 -1.15 7.77 3.02
C VAL A 14 -1.66 7.60 1.60
N LEU A 15 -1.74 6.35 1.15
CA LEU A 15 -2.19 6.01 -0.20
C LEU A 15 -3.49 5.21 -0.11
N TYR A 16 -4.44 5.47 -1.01
CA TYR A 16 -5.74 4.79 -1.00
C TYR A 16 -6.07 4.25 -2.39
N GLY A 17 -6.54 2.99 -2.42
CA GLY A 17 -7.00 2.35 -3.64
C GLY A 17 -5.90 1.60 -4.38
N ASP A 18 -6.08 1.44 -5.68
CA ASP A 18 -5.46 0.38 -6.48
C ASP A 18 -5.14 0.80 -7.92
N ARG A 19 -5.20 2.10 -8.20
CA ARG A 19 -4.91 2.63 -9.53
C ARG A 19 -3.41 2.80 -9.75
N GLY A 20 -3.00 2.94 -11.01
CA GLY A 20 -1.58 3.08 -11.38
C GLY A 20 -0.86 4.24 -10.69
N GLU A 21 -1.56 5.35 -10.42
CA GLU A 21 -1.03 6.49 -9.68
C GLU A 21 -0.68 6.15 -8.21
N VAL A 22 -1.41 5.21 -7.60
CA VAL A 22 -1.14 4.73 -6.24
C VAL A 22 0.18 3.99 -6.20
N LEU A 23 0.38 3.06 -7.14
CA LEU A 23 1.63 2.32 -7.26
C LEU A 23 2.80 3.25 -7.62
N ALA A 24 2.59 4.22 -8.52
CA ALA A 24 3.62 5.21 -8.86
C ALA A 24 4.02 6.08 -7.64
N ALA A 25 3.05 6.45 -6.80
CA ALA A 25 3.32 7.17 -5.56
C ALA A 25 4.05 6.30 -4.54
N ALA A 26 3.67 5.02 -4.41
CA ALA A 26 4.33 4.07 -3.53
C ALA A 26 5.81 3.89 -3.91
N ILE A 27 6.10 3.67 -5.20
CA ILE A 27 7.48 3.53 -5.69
C ILE A 27 8.31 4.79 -5.37
N ALA A 28 7.74 5.98 -5.60
CA ALA A 28 8.43 7.24 -5.33
C ALA A 28 8.71 7.44 -3.83
N ALA A 29 7.72 7.19 -2.97
CA ALA A 29 7.88 7.31 -1.52
C ALA A 29 8.87 6.28 -0.95
N THR A 30 8.77 5.01 -1.38
CA THR A 30 9.71 3.95 -1.00
C THR A 30 11.14 4.27 -1.41
N SER A 31 11.34 4.82 -2.61
CA SER A 31 12.67 5.23 -3.10
C SER A 31 13.29 6.38 -2.30
N LEU A 32 12.46 7.20 -1.66
CA LEU A 32 12.88 8.30 -0.78
C LEU A 32 12.96 7.88 0.70
N GLY A 33 12.68 6.62 1.02
CA GLY A 33 12.64 6.13 2.40
C GLY A 33 11.48 6.67 3.23
N ILE A 34 10.45 7.22 2.58
CA ILE A 34 9.27 7.77 3.26
C ILE A 34 8.33 6.61 3.60
N PRO A 35 7.93 6.44 4.88
CA PRO A 35 6.96 5.42 5.28
C PRO A 35 5.61 5.57 4.56
N ILE A 36 4.98 4.44 4.22
CA ILE A 36 3.68 4.43 3.53
C ILE A 36 2.66 3.63 4.33
N ALA A 37 1.48 4.21 4.51
CA ALA A 37 0.27 3.51 4.92
C ALA A 37 -0.66 3.37 3.70
N HIS A 38 -0.81 2.15 3.20
CA HIS A 38 -1.68 1.84 2.08
C HIS A 38 -3.05 1.37 2.59
N LEU A 39 -4.11 2.02 2.16
CA LEU A 39 -5.49 1.72 2.52
C LEU A 39 -6.14 0.89 1.41
N GLN A 40 -7.06 0.01 1.81
CA GLN A 40 -7.76 -0.93 0.91
C GLN A 40 -6.83 -2.04 0.40
N GLY A 41 -5.88 -2.45 1.22
CA GLY A 41 -4.96 -3.54 0.86
C GLY A 41 -5.66 -4.91 0.84
N GLY A 42 -5.17 -5.80 -0.03
CA GLY A 42 -5.59 -7.20 -0.08
C GLY A 42 -6.99 -7.49 -0.63
N ASP A 43 -7.75 -6.48 -1.05
CA ASP A 43 -9.06 -6.68 -1.69
C ASP A 43 -8.93 -7.38 -3.05
N LEU A 44 -10.04 -7.96 -3.54
CA LEU A 44 -10.11 -8.60 -4.86
C LEU A 44 -11.14 -7.85 -5.71
N SER A 45 -10.77 -7.56 -6.95
CA SER A 45 -11.63 -6.91 -7.95
C SER A 45 -11.74 -7.71 -9.24
N GLY A 46 -10.86 -8.69 -9.47
CA GLY A 46 -10.79 -9.47 -10.71
C GLY A 46 -10.36 -8.64 -11.94
N SER A 47 -9.89 -7.41 -11.73
CA SER A 47 -9.42 -6.48 -12.76
C SER A 47 -7.90 -6.32 -12.70
N VAL A 48 -7.34 -5.56 -13.64
CA VAL A 48 -5.92 -5.15 -13.57
C VAL A 48 -5.59 -4.40 -12.27
N ASP A 49 -6.57 -3.70 -11.70
CA ASP A 49 -6.41 -2.96 -10.44
C ASP A 49 -6.04 -3.90 -9.28
N GLU A 50 -6.43 -5.18 -9.33
CA GLU A 50 -6.02 -6.17 -8.34
C GLU A 50 -4.52 -6.43 -8.33
N GLN A 51 -3.92 -6.55 -9.52
CA GLN A 51 -2.47 -6.72 -9.64
C GLN A 51 -1.73 -5.47 -9.13
N VAL A 52 -2.26 -4.29 -9.45
CA VAL A 52 -1.71 -3.02 -8.98
C VAL A 52 -1.83 -2.89 -7.47
N ARG A 53 -2.97 -3.29 -6.88
CA ARG A 53 -3.19 -3.31 -5.43
C ARG A 53 -2.18 -4.19 -4.73
N HIS A 54 -1.99 -5.43 -5.20
CA HIS A 54 -1.05 -6.36 -4.58
C HIS A 54 0.41 -5.90 -4.76
N ALA A 55 0.75 -5.31 -5.90
CA ALA A 55 2.05 -4.66 -6.06
C ALA A 55 2.24 -3.49 -5.07
N GLY A 56 1.18 -2.68 -4.87
CA GLY A 56 1.14 -1.61 -3.88
C GLY A 56 1.32 -2.12 -2.45
N ASP A 57 0.60 -3.17 -2.07
CA ASP A 57 0.68 -3.82 -0.76
C ASP A 57 2.13 -4.25 -0.45
N LYS A 58 2.84 -4.80 -1.44
CA LYS A 58 4.26 -5.21 -1.30
C LYS A 58 5.22 -4.03 -1.23
N ALA A 59 4.91 -2.92 -1.90
CA ALA A 59 5.74 -1.73 -1.91
C ALA A 59 5.62 -0.92 -0.61
N CYS A 60 4.52 -1.09 0.13
CA CYS A 60 4.19 -0.30 1.31
C CYS A 60 4.58 -1.03 2.62
N PRO A 61 5.21 -0.34 3.59
CA PRO A 61 5.53 -0.94 4.88
C PRO A 61 4.31 -1.37 5.70
N VAL A 62 3.18 -0.68 5.56
CA VAL A 62 1.93 -0.99 6.25
C VAL A 62 0.78 -1.00 5.24
N ALA A 63 0.04 -2.11 5.19
CA ALA A 63 -1.15 -2.28 4.37
C ALA A 63 -2.37 -2.49 5.29
N LEU A 64 -3.26 -1.51 5.28
CA LEU A 64 -4.49 -1.46 6.06
C LEU A 64 -5.62 -2.06 5.23
N SER A 65 -5.98 -3.28 5.59
CA SER A 65 -7.13 -4.01 5.07
C SER A 65 -8.44 -3.56 5.72
N VAL A 66 -9.53 -3.58 4.95
CA VAL A 66 -10.88 -3.24 5.43
C VAL A 66 -11.55 -4.45 6.10
N THR A 67 -11.18 -5.67 5.70
CA THR A 67 -11.73 -6.91 6.25
C THR A 67 -10.61 -7.86 6.68
N GLU A 68 -10.92 -8.72 7.65
CA GLU A 68 -9.98 -9.76 8.09
C GLU A 68 -9.58 -10.70 6.94
N SER A 69 -10.52 -10.96 6.00
CA SER A 69 -10.24 -11.79 4.83
C SER A 69 -9.23 -11.15 3.87
N SER A 70 -9.27 -9.81 3.73
CA SER A 70 -8.29 -9.06 2.94
C SER A 70 -6.94 -9.02 3.67
N GLY A 71 -6.95 -8.84 4.99
CA GLY A 71 -5.75 -8.94 5.83
C GLY A 71 -5.08 -10.32 5.74
N GLN A 72 -5.84 -11.41 5.75
CA GLN A 72 -5.33 -12.76 5.55
C GLN A 72 -4.69 -12.95 4.17
N ARG A 73 -5.27 -12.36 3.12
CA ARG A 73 -4.67 -12.36 1.78
C ARG A 73 -3.31 -11.66 1.77
N ILE A 74 -3.20 -10.48 2.37
CA ILE A 74 -1.92 -9.77 2.50
C ILE A 74 -0.87 -10.64 3.22
N ARG A 75 -1.25 -11.29 4.33
CA ARG A 75 -0.35 -12.21 5.06
C ARG A 75 0.04 -13.43 4.23
N SER A 76 -0.88 -13.98 3.44
CA SER A 76 -0.59 -15.10 2.53
C SER A 76 0.36 -14.71 1.40
N MET A 77 0.46 -13.41 1.06
CA MET A 77 1.47 -12.86 0.15
C MET A 77 2.84 -12.63 0.82
N GLY A 78 3.03 -13.15 2.03
CA GLY A 78 4.29 -13.13 2.77
C GLY A 78 4.55 -11.84 3.56
N GLU A 79 3.54 -11.00 3.77
CA GLU A 79 3.68 -9.85 4.67
C GLU A 79 3.51 -10.25 6.14
N GLU A 80 4.26 -9.57 7.00
CA GLU A 80 4.18 -9.75 8.44
C GLU A 80 2.80 -9.37 9.00
N SER A 81 2.37 -10.06 10.06
CA SER A 81 1.05 -9.84 10.67
C SER A 81 0.83 -8.41 11.15
N TRP A 82 1.90 -7.72 11.57
CA TRP A 82 1.84 -6.33 12.03
C TRP A 82 1.70 -5.31 10.89
N ARG A 83 2.05 -5.70 9.66
CA ARG A 83 1.93 -4.89 8.43
C ARG A 83 0.55 -5.01 7.81
N ALA A 84 -0.05 -6.20 7.88
CA ALA A 84 -1.38 -6.51 7.38
C ALA A 84 -2.43 -6.34 8.49
N ARG A 85 -2.83 -5.10 8.78
CA ARG A 85 -3.81 -4.80 9.85
C ARG A 85 -5.22 -4.68 9.28
N CYS A 86 -6.20 -5.23 9.98
CA CYS A 86 -7.62 -4.93 9.79
C CYS A 86 -8.02 -3.93 10.88
N GLY A 87 -8.70 -2.83 10.52
CA GLY A 87 -9.04 -1.74 11.44
C GLY A 87 -9.69 -2.23 12.74
N ARG A 88 -8.92 -2.22 13.83
CA ARG A 88 -9.33 -2.36 15.22
C ARG A 88 -8.62 -1.30 16.04
#